data_AF-A0A2V8KRR8-F1
#
_entry.id   AF-A0A2V8KRR8-F1
#
_cell.length_a   1.000
_cell.length_b   1.000
_cell.length_c   1.000
_cell.angle_alpha   90.00
_cell.angle_beta   90.00
_cell.angle_gamma   90.00
#
_symmetry.space_group_name_H-M   'P 1'
#
loop_
_entity.id
_entity.type
_entity.pdbx_description
1 polymer ?
#
loop_
_entity_poly.entity_id
_entity_poly.type
_entity_poly.pdbx_seq_one_letter_code
_entity_poly.pdbx_strand_id
1 'polypeptide(L)'
;YIEDVIVTLVFGFIGYLLNRFRYPTSCLVLGLVLGGLLEANFHRSLLIGRGSYAIFFTRPIALTILVLTAFAMVWSSVKSWRK
;
A
#
# COMPACT_ATOMS: atom_id res chain seq x y z
N TYR A 1 0.93 1.65 -30.43
CA TYR A 1 1.58 2.99 -30.50
C TYR A 1 0.91 4.03 -29.60
N ILE A 2 -0.42 4.06 -29.47
CA ILE A 2 -1.08 5.00 -28.55
C ILE A 2 -0.87 4.60 -27.08
N GLU A 3 -0.76 3.30 -26.80
CA GLU A 3 -0.48 2.78 -25.45
C GLU A 3 0.84 3.33 -24.87
N ASP A 4 1.93 3.36 -25.65
CA ASP A 4 3.22 3.89 -25.19
C ASP A 4 3.17 5.39 -24.88
N VAL A 5 2.40 6.14 -25.68
CA VAL A 5 2.19 7.58 -25.48
C VAL A 5 1.41 7.83 -24.19
N ILE A 6 0.35 7.06 -23.95
CA ILE A 6 -0.44 7.17 -22.71
C ILE A 6 0.42 6.82 -21.49
N VAL A 7 1.19 5.73 -21.55
CA VAL A 7 2.09 5.32 -20.47
C VAL A 7 3.13 6.40 -20.20
N THR A 8 3.79 6.92 -21.23
CA THR A 8 4.80 7.98 -21.10
C THR A 8 4.19 9.26 -20.51
N LEU A 9 2.97 9.62 -20.92
CA LEU A 9 2.26 10.79 -20.40
C LEU A 9 1.88 10.63 -18.93
N VAL A 10 1.41 9.45 -18.52
CA VAL A 10 1.07 9.13 -17.12
C VAL A 10 2.33 9.15 -16.24
N PHE A 11 3.39 8.45 -16.62
CA PHE A 11 4.64 8.43 -15.84
C PHE A 11 5.33 9.81 -15.82
N GLY A 12 5.25 10.57 -16.91
CA GLY A 12 5.73 11.96 -16.95
C GLY A 12 4.95 12.88 -16.00
N PHE A 13 3.63 12.74 -15.95
CA PHE A 13 2.78 13.49 -15.01
C PHE A 13 3.07 13.13 -13.55
N ILE A 14 3.23 11.83 -13.25
CA ILE A 14 3.62 11.36 -11.90
C ILE A 14 4.98 11.93 -11.51
N GLY A 15 5.97 11.87 -12.41
CA GLY A 15 7.30 12.46 -12.19
C GLY A 15 7.25 13.97 -11.93
N TYR A 16 6.40 14.69 -12.66
CA TYR A 16 6.17 16.12 -12.46
C TYR A 16 5.57 16.42 -11.08
N LEU A 17 4.55 15.66 -10.65
CA LEU A 17 3.97 15.79 -9.30
C LEU A 17 5.02 15.55 -8.21
N LEU A 18 5.80 14.48 -8.34
CA LEU A 18 6.85 14.13 -7.37
C LEU A 18 7.87 15.26 -7.21
N ASN A 19 8.26 15.89 -8.32
CA ASN A 19 9.15 17.05 -8.32
C ASN A 19 8.47 18.30 -7.72
N ARG A 20 7.18 18.53 -8.04
CA ARG A 20 6.41 19.67 -7.54
C ARG A 20 6.24 19.65 -6.02
N PHE A 21 6.04 18.47 -5.43
CA PHE A 21 5.95 18.29 -3.97
C PHE A 21 7.31 18.14 -3.28
N ARG A 22 8.43 18.24 -4.02
CA ARG A 22 9.80 18.02 -3.52
C ARG A 22 9.94 16.71 -2.74
N TYR A 23 9.23 15.67 -3.18
CA TYR A 23 9.40 14.36 -2.58
C TYR A 23 10.84 13.89 -2.84
N PRO A 24 11.58 13.51 -1.79
CA PRO A 24 12.93 13.00 -1.97
C PRO A 24 12.86 11.70 -2.77
N THR A 25 13.82 11.52 -3.68
CA THR A 25 13.99 10.28 -4.47
C THR A 25 14.08 9.05 -3.56
N SER A 26 14.57 9.22 -2.34
CA SER A 26 14.58 8.20 -1.29
C SER A 26 13.20 7.60 -0.98
N CYS A 27 12.12 8.38 -0.99
CA CYS A 27 10.77 7.86 -0.74
C CYS A 27 10.30 6.92 -1.86
N LEU A 28 10.70 7.17 -3.11
CA LEU A 28 10.40 6.28 -4.24
C LEU A 28 11.13 4.95 -4.10
N VAL A 29 12.42 5.00 -3.74
CA VAL A 29 13.23 3.80 -3.49
C VAL A 29 12.66 3.00 -2.32
N LEU A 30 12.32 3.67 -1.22
CA LEU A 30 11.67 3.03 -0.07
C LEU A 30 10.33 2.40 -0.46
N GLY A 31 9.49 3.10 -1.22
CA GLY A 31 8.22 2.56 -1.71
C GLY A 31 8.41 1.32 -2.58
N LEU A 32 9.41 1.32 -3.46
CA LEU A 32 9.74 0.17 -4.32
C LEU A 32 10.20 -1.04 -3.49
N VAL A 33 11.12 -0.81 -2.55
CA VAL A 33 11.64 -1.87 -1.66
C VAL A 33 10.52 -2.41 -0.77
N LEU A 34 9.78 -1.54 -0.11
CA LEU A 34 8.64 -1.90 0.74
C LEU A 34 7.56 -2.64 -0.06
N GLY A 35 7.33 -2.26 -1.31
CA GLY A 35 6.41 -2.95 -2.21
C GLY A 35 6.83 -4.40 -2.44
N GLY A 36 8.09 -4.65 -2.80
CA GLY A 36 8.60 -6.01 -2.97
C GLY A 36 8.57 -6.84 -1.69
N LEU A 37 8.90 -6.22 -0.54
CA LEU A 37 8.74 -6.87 0.76
C LEU A 37 7.27 -7.19 1.08
N LEU A 38 6.35 -6.29 0.76
CA LEU A 38 4.92 -6.48 0.99
C LEU A 38 4.40 -7.65 0.15
N GLU A 39 4.73 -7.71 -1.14
CA GLU A 39 4.35 -8.81 -2.02
C GLU A 39 4.91 -10.15 -1.54
N ALA A 40 6.19 -10.20 -1.17
CA ALA A 40 6.82 -11.41 -0.65
C ALA A 40 6.16 -11.89 0.66
N ASN A 41 5.86 -10.98 1.58
CA ASN A 41 5.19 -11.32 2.83
C ASN A 41 3.71 -11.68 2.64
N PHE A 42 3.03 -11.03 1.70
CA PHE A 42 1.66 -11.35 1.31
C PHE A 42 1.59 -12.77 0.74
N HIS A 43 2.47 -13.09 -0.22
CA HIS A 43 2.55 -14.41 -0.82
C HIS A 43 2.91 -15.49 0.22
N ARG A 44 3.89 -15.23 1.11
CA ARG A 44 4.22 -16.11 2.23
C ARG A 44 3.02 -16.35 3.15
N SER A 45 2.27 -15.31 3.48
CA SER A 45 1.09 -15.42 4.34
C SER A 45 -0.01 -16.27 3.70
N LEU A 46 -0.23 -16.12 2.39
CA LEU A 46 -1.18 -16.94 1.63
C LEU A 46 -0.76 -18.42 1.55
N LEU A 47 0.53 -18.68 1.34
CA LEU A 47 1.08 -20.04 1.35
C LEU A 47 0.91 -20.70 2.73
N ILE A 48 1.19 -19.97 3.81
CA ILE A 48 1.13 -20.49 5.18
C ILE A 48 -0.26 -21.02 5.54
N GLY A 49 -1.34 -20.42 5.03
CA GLY A 49 -2.67 -21.00 5.22
C GLY A 49 -3.35 -21.44 3.95
N ARG A 50 -2.57 -22.08 3.09
CA ARG A 50 -3.07 -23.00 2.06
C ARG A 50 -4.07 -22.32 1.11
N GLY A 51 -3.82 -21.06 0.76
CA GLY A 51 -4.65 -20.31 -0.20
C GLY A 51 -6.01 -19.83 0.33
N SER A 52 -6.31 -20.00 1.62
CA SER A 52 -7.56 -19.50 2.19
C SER A 52 -7.38 -18.10 2.77
N TYR A 53 -8.17 -17.13 2.34
CA TYR A 53 -8.25 -15.82 2.98
C TYR A 53 -8.77 -15.88 4.43
N ALA A 54 -9.29 -17.03 4.86
CA ALA A 54 -9.78 -17.27 6.23
C ALA A 54 -8.67 -17.27 7.30
N ILE A 55 -7.38 -17.26 6.92
CA ILE A 55 -6.25 -17.19 7.87
C ILE A 55 -6.27 -15.89 8.65
N PHE A 56 -6.64 -14.80 7.99
CA PHE A 56 -6.73 -13.48 8.61
C PHE A 56 -7.81 -13.43 9.70
N PHE A 57 -8.83 -14.29 9.61
CA PHE A 57 -9.89 -14.41 10.61
C PHE A 57 -9.64 -15.52 11.64
N THR A 58 -8.94 -16.59 11.27
CA THR A 58 -8.65 -17.72 12.17
C THR A 58 -7.42 -17.49 13.05
N ARG A 59 -6.48 -16.61 12.66
CA ARG A 59 -5.37 -16.19 13.54
C ARG A 59 -5.81 -15.02 14.45
N PRO A 60 -5.93 -15.23 15.78
CA PRO A 60 -6.37 -14.18 16.70
C PRO A 60 -5.47 -12.94 16.70
N ILE A 61 -4.17 -13.10 16.45
CA ILE A 61 -3.22 -11.98 16.37
C ILE A 61 -3.39 -11.14 15.08
N ALA A 62 -3.74 -11.78 13.96
CA ALA A 62 -4.00 -11.06 12.71
C ALA A 62 -5.30 -10.28 12.82
N LEU A 63 -6.34 -10.90 13.40
CA LEU A 63 -7.63 -10.28 13.64
C LEU A 63 -7.53 -9.07 14.56
N THR A 64 -6.80 -9.15 15.68
CA THR A 64 -6.64 -8.01 16.60
C THR A 64 -5.91 -6.85 15.94
N ILE A 65 -4.85 -7.11 15.17
CA ILE A 65 -4.14 -6.07 14.42
C ILE A 65 -5.05 -5.45 13.36
N LEU A 66 -5.80 -6.25 12.60
CA LEU A 66 -6.69 -5.76 11.55
C LEU A 66 -7.80 -4.87 12.12
N VAL A 67 -8.40 -5.29 13.24
CA VAL A 67 -9.40 -4.49 13.98
C VAL A 67 -8.79 -3.19 14.50
N LEU A 68 -7.58 -3.23 15.09
CA LEU A 68 -6.88 -2.04 15.57
C LEU A 68 -6.55 -1.07 14.42
N THR A 69 -6.08 -1.58 13.28
CA THR A 69 -5.80 -0.77 12.08
C THR A 69 -7.07 -0.14 11.54
N ALA A 70 -8.16 -0.90 11.41
CA ALA A 70 -9.44 -0.36 10.97
C ALA A 70 -9.97 0.72 11.93
N PHE A 71 -9.87 0.48 13.24
CA PHE A 71 -10.27 1.45 14.26
C PHE A 71 -9.43 2.73 14.19
N ALA A 72 -8.10 2.61 14.09
CA ALA A 72 -7.21 3.75 13.98
C ALA A 72 -7.44 4.56 12.69
N MET A 73 -7.72 3.87 11.57
CA MET A 73 -8.01 4.51 10.29
C MET A 73 -9.32 5.28 10.36
N VAL A 74 -10.40 4.67 10.88
CA VAL A 74 -11.69 5.35 11.08
C VAL A 74 -11.56 6.53 12.02
N TRP A 75 -10.86 6.36 13.15
CA TRP A 75 -10.61 7.43 14.10
C TRP A 75 -9.82 8.60 13.47
N SER A 76 -8.80 8.30 12.68
CA SER A 76 -8.00 9.29 11.97
C SER A 76 -8.81 10.01 10.89
N SER A 77 -9.59 9.29 10.08
CA SER A 77 -10.43 9.86 9.03
C SER A 77 -11.52 10.76 9.59
N VAL A 78 -12.19 10.35 10.68
CA VAL A 78 -13.20 11.18 11.37
C VAL A 78 -12.58 12.44 11.96
N LYS A 79 -11.36 12.34 12.52
CA LYS A 79 -10.64 13.51 13.05
C LYS A 79 -10.13 14.43 11.94
N SER A 80 -9.73 13.88 10.79
CA SER A 80 -9.23 14.64 9.64
C SER A 80 -10.33 15.39 8.89
N TRP A 81 -11.58 14.91 8.93
CA TRP A 81 -12.75 15.63 8.41
C TRP A 81 -13.25 16.74 9.34
N ARG A 82 -12.75 16.77 10.58
CA ARG A 82 -13.10 17.77 11.59
C ARG A 82 -12.04 18.88 11.74
N LYS A 83 -11.03 18.89 10.86
CA LYS A 83 -10.12 20.01 10.61
C LYS A 83 -10.43 20.59 9.24
#